data_AF-A0A2U2V3F9-F1
#
_entry.id   AF-A0A2U2V3F9-F1
#
_cell.length_a   1.000
_cell.length_b   1.000
_cell.length_c   1.000
_cell.angle_alpha   90.00
_cell.angle_beta   90.00
_cell.angle_gamma   90.00
#
_symmetry.space_group_name_H-M   'P 1'
#
loop_
_entity.id
_entity.type
_entity.pdbx_description
1 polymer ?
#
loop_
_entity_poly.entity_id
_entity_poly.type
_entity_poly.pdbx_seq_one_letter_code
_entity_poly.pdbx_strand_id
1 'polypeptide(L)'
;MAKNKRSGSEVRQRTKVITLRVNNRLASEIRRRAKNEGLTISEYIRTASLNNEIKQRVPSRYLYELIRLGRMQKKLFDKGKRPKDKEYLEVMHKIILLCDEMKIVTKRISDIYNEMDLIKDEIKIIKRLHKNKYPGSDLFK
;
A
#
# COMPACT_ATOMS: atom_id res chain seq x y z
N MET A 1 31.71 -23.09 -13.68
CA MET A 1 30.28 -23.38 -13.94
C MET A 1 29.59 -23.78 -12.65
N ALA A 2 28.88 -22.88 -11.98
CA ALA A 2 28.06 -23.21 -10.81
C ALA A 2 26.58 -23.12 -11.20
N LYS A 3 25.96 -24.28 -11.44
CA LYS A 3 24.53 -24.42 -11.67
C LYS A 3 23.77 -23.99 -10.41
N ASN A 4 23.00 -22.90 -10.47
CA ASN A 4 21.87 -22.73 -9.56
C ASN A 4 20.56 -22.82 -10.35
N LYS A 5 20.19 -24.07 -10.63
CA LYS A 5 18.85 -24.46 -11.07
C LYS A 5 17.91 -24.38 -9.87
N ARG A 6 17.05 -23.35 -9.83
CA ARG A 6 15.66 -23.42 -9.36
C ARG A 6 14.93 -22.17 -9.86
N SER A 7 14.21 -22.31 -10.97
CA SER A 7 13.28 -21.30 -11.50
C SER A 7 12.01 -21.25 -10.63
N GLY A 8 12.17 -20.90 -9.36
CA GLY A 8 11.05 -20.67 -8.44
C GLY A 8 10.78 -19.19 -8.30
N SER A 9 9.51 -18.82 -8.07
CA SER A 9 9.11 -17.45 -7.75
C SER A 9 9.99 -16.88 -6.64
N GLU A 10 10.13 -15.55 -6.60
CA GLU A 10 10.96 -14.83 -5.62
C GLU A 10 10.70 -15.29 -4.17
N VAL A 11 9.44 -15.65 -3.87
CA VAL A 11 9.01 -16.23 -2.59
C VAL A 11 9.76 -17.52 -2.25
N ARG A 12 10.00 -18.41 -3.23
CA ARG A 12 10.73 -19.69 -3.05
C ARG A 12 12.24 -19.50 -2.93
N GLN A 13 12.77 -18.33 -3.28
CA GLN A 13 14.19 -17.99 -3.13
C GLN A 13 14.50 -17.45 -1.72
N ARG A 14 13.50 -16.95 -0.99
CA ARG A 14 13.62 -16.46 0.39
C ARG A 14 13.67 -17.63 1.37
N THR A 15 14.88 -18.14 1.64
CA THR A 15 15.10 -19.33 2.49
C THR A 15 15.50 -19.02 3.93
N LYS A 16 15.92 -17.79 4.24
CA LYS A 16 16.35 -17.38 5.58
C LYS A 16 15.20 -16.75 6.37
N VAL A 17 14.98 -17.21 7.59
CA VAL A 17 14.01 -16.65 8.54
C VAL A 17 14.74 -15.82 9.58
N ILE A 18 14.31 -14.57 9.76
CA ILE A 18 14.81 -13.67 10.81
C ILE A 18 13.70 -13.54 11.85
N THR A 19 13.97 -13.98 13.08
CA THR A 19 13.01 -13.89 14.19
C THR A 19 13.36 -12.67 15.04
N LEU A 20 12.38 -11.79 15.30
CA LEU A 20 12.54 -10.61 16.13
C LEU A 20 11.69 -10.75 17.40
N ARG A 21 12.30 -10.55 18.57
CA ARG A 21 11.56 -10.45 19.83
C ARG A 21 11.02 -9.04 19.98
N VAL A 22 9.71 -8.92 20.16
CA VAL A 22 9.01 -7.64 20.32
C VAL A 22 8.04 -7.73 21.50
N ASN A 23 7.84 -6.61 22.20
CA ASN A 23 6.80 -6.51 23.21
C ASN A 23 5.42 -6.26 22.54
N ASN A 24 4.33 -6.44 23.30
CA ASN A 24 2.96 -6.29 22.77
C ASN A 24 2.67 -4.89 22.20
N ARG A 25 3.27 -3.85 22.80
CA ARG A 25 3.14 -2.46 22.33
C ARG A 25 3.76 -2.29 20.95
N LEU A 26 4.99 -2.77 20.78
CA LEU A 26 5.76 -2.66 19.55
C LEU A 26 5.15 -3.53 18.45
N ALA A 27 4.70 -4.74 18.78
CA ALA A 27 3.99 -5.61 17.83
C ALA A 27 2.71 -4.96 17.29
N SER A 28 1.94 -4.30 18.16
CA SER A 28 0.73 -3.58 17.77
C SER A 28 1.06 -2.40 16.84
N GLU A 29 2.12 -1.66 17.15
CA GLU A 29 2.55 -0.52 16.35
C GLU A 29 3.06 -0.95 14.96
N ILE A 30 3.88 -2.00 14.89
CA ILE A 30 4.35 -2.56 13.61
C ILE A 30 3.15 -3.02 12.76
N ARG A 31 2.16 -3.68 13.39
CA ARG A 31 0.95 -4.12 12.69
C ARG A 31 0.13 -2.93 12.20
N ARG A 32 0.00 -1.87 13.00
CA ARG A 32 -0.69 -0.63 12.62
C ARG A 32 -0.03 0.01 11.41
N ARG A 33 1.28 0.23 11.47
CA ARG A 33 2.05 0.83 10.37
C ARG A 33 1.99 -0.01 9.10
N ALA A 34 2.18 -1.33 9.21
CA ALA A 34 2.05 -2.22 8.07
C ALA A 34 0.65 -2.13 7.42
N LYS A 35 -0.41 -2.04 8.24
CA LYS A 35 -1.79 -1.90 7.75
C LYS A 35 -2.04 -0.56 7.06
N ASN A 36 -1.54 0.54 7.61
CA ASN A 36 -1.68 1.88 7.01
C ASN A 36 -1.02 1.93 5.63
N GLU A 37 0.10 1.26 5.49
CA GLU A 37 0.81 1.14 4.21
C GLU A 37 0.21 0.09 3.26
N GLY A 38 -0.81 -0.67 3.70
CA GLY A 38 -1.44 -1.71 2.90
C GLY A 38 -0.57 -2.96 2.65
N LEU A 39 0.46 -3.16 3.48
CA LEU A 39 1.43 -4.24 3.39
C LEU A 39 1.22 -5.32 4.46
N THR A 40 1.73 -6.53 4.19
CA THR A 40 1.85 -7.55 5.26
C THR A 40 2.97 -7.13 6.23
N ILE A 41 2.91 -7.56 7.49
CA ILE A 41 3.92 -7.23 8.52
C ILE A 41 5.34 -7.56 8.02
N SER A 42 5.51 -8.75 7.44
CA SER A 42 6.81 -9.20 6.94
C SER A 42 7.30 -8.36 5.76
N GLU A 43 6.39 -7.90 4.89
CA GLU A 43 6.72 -6.99 3.78
C GLU A 43 7.11 -5.61 4.30
N TYR A 44 6.31 -5.06 5.21
CA TYR A 44 6.59 -3.78 5.85
C TYR A 44 7.96 -3.77 6.52
N ILE A 45 8.30 -4.79 7.30
CA ILE A 45 9.61 -4.88 7.96
C ILE A 45 10.72 -4.93 6.91
N ARG A 46 10.60 -5.76 5.85
CA ARG A 46 11.63 -5.84 4.79
C ARG A 46 11.83 -4.50 4.09
N THR A 47 10.74 -3.86 3.66
CA THR A 47 10.77 -2.59 2.92
C THR A 47 11.33 -1.47 3.80
N ALA A 48 10.83 -1.35 5.03
CA ALA A 48 11.29 -0.33 5.98
C ALA A 48 12.76 -0.55 6.40
N SER A 49 13.20 -1.80 6.58
CA SER A 49 14.58 -2.09 7.00
C SER A 49 15.62 -1.82 5.89
N LEU A 50 15.17 -1.78 4.63
CA LEU A 50 16.01 -1.51 3.46
C LEU A 50 15.94 -0.04 3.01
N ASN A 51 15.29 0.85 3.77
CA ASN A 51 14.99 2.23 3.37
C ASN A 51 14.31 2.34 2.00
N ASN A 52 13.59 1.30 1.58
CA ASN A 52 12.83 1.34 0.34
C ASN A 52 11.55 2.15 0.57
N GLU A 53 11.16 2.96 -0.42
CA GLU A 53 9.88 3.65 -0.38
C GLU A 53 8.73 2.64 -0.33
N ILE A 54 7.86 2.81 0.65
CA ILE A 54 6.68 1.98 0.80
C ILE A 54 5.62 2.45 -0.20
N LYS A 55 5.37 1.63 -1.22
CA LYS A 55 4.37 1.93 -2.25
C LYS A 55 2.97 1.71 -1.68
N GLN A 56 2.24 2.80 -1.46
CA GLN A 56 0.86 2.73 -1.01
C GLN A 56 -0.03 1.95 -1.98
N ARG A 57 -1.02 1.25 -1.41
CA ARG A 57 -1.89 0.36 -2.17
C ARG A 57 -2.92 1.16 -2.97
N VAL A 58 -2.71 1.19 -4.28
CA VAL A 58 -3.65 1.76 -5.24
C VAL A 58 -4.91 0.88 -5.35
N PRO A 59 -6.13 1.47 -5.44
CA PRO A 59 -7.35 0.71 -5.70
C PRO A 59 -7.28 -0.07 -7.02
N SER A 60 -7.73 -1.33 -7.01
CA SER A 60 -7.61 -2.24 -8.16
C SER A 60 -8.25 -1.71 -9.45
N ARG A 61 -9.27 -0.85 -9.36
CA ARG A 61 -9.93 -0.22 -10.52
C ARG A 61 -8.92 0.54 -11.40
N TYR A 62 -8.05 1.36 -10.81
CA TYR A 62 -7.04 2.13 -11.55
C TYR A 62 -6.04 1.20 -12.24
N LEU A 63 -5.69 0.08 -11.60
CA LEU A 63 -4.80 -0.92 -12.20
C LEU A 63 -5.44 -1.58 -13.44
N TYR A 64 -6.70 -2.00 -13.35
CA TYR A 64 -7.40 -2.60 -14.50
C TYR A 64 -7.52 -1.62 -15.66
N GLU A 65 -7.84 -0.36 -15.37
CA GLU A 65 -7.99 0.69 -16.37
C GLU A 65 -6.65 1.04 -17.01
N LEU A 66 -5.57 1.11 -16.23
CA LEU A 66 -4.22 1.33 -16.73
C LEU A 66 -3.75 0.17 -17.63
N ILE A 67 -4.03 -1.08 -17.24
CA ILE A 67 -3.72 -2.26 -18.08
C ILE A 67 -4.51 -2.19 -19.40
N ARG A 68 -5.79 -1.82 -19.36
CA ARG A 68 -6.62 -1.68 -20.56
C ARG A 68 -6.05 -0.60 -21.49
N LEU A 69 -5.72 0.58 -20.97
CA LEU A 69 -5.15 1.67 -21.76
C LEU A 69 -3.76 1.32 -22.30
N GLY A 70 -2.90 0.67 -21.50
CA GLY A 70 -1.59 0.20 -21.96
C GLY A 70 -1.68 -0.83 -23.09
N ARG A 71 -2.67 -1.73 -23.04
CA ARG A 71 -2.95 -2.65 -24.16
C ARG A 71 -3.41 -1.91 -25.40
N MET A 72 -4.24 -0.87 -25.26
CA MET A 72 -4.67 -0.04 -26.39
C MET A 72 -3.49 0.72 -27.00
N GLN A 73 -2.63 1.32 -26.17
CA GLN A 73 -1.40 1.99 -26.60
C GLN A 73 -0.51 1.04 -27.39
N LYS A 74 -0.30 -0.18 -26.87
CA LYS A 74 0.49 -1.21 -27.57
C LYS A 74 -0.12 -1.58 -28.93
N LYS A 75 -1.43 -1.84 -28.98
CA LYS A 75 -2.13 -2.15 -30.25
C LYS A 75 -1.98 -1.02 -31.28
N LEU A 76 -2.05 0.23 -30.86
CA LEU A 76 -1.85 1.38 -31.75
C LEU A 76 -0.40 1.47 -32.22
N PHE A 77 0.56 1.23 -31.32
CA PHE A 77 1.98 1.20 -31.65
C PHE A 77 2.32 0.10 -32.69
N ASP A 78 1.77 -1.09 -32.50
CA ASP A 78 1.94 -2.25 -33.39
C ASP A 78 1.36 -1.98 -34.79
N LYS A 79 0.33 -1.13 -34.88
CA LYS A 79 -0.24 -0.62 -36.16
C LYS A 79 0.58 0.52 -36.79
N GLY A 80 1.73 0.85 -36.23
CA GLY A 80 2.62 1.91 -36.72
C GLY A 80 2.27 3.32 -36.25
N LYS A 81 1.23 3.48 -35.39
CA LYS A 81 0.89 4.79 -34.83
C LYS A 81 1.99 5.30 -33.91
N ARG A 82 2.12 6.62 -33.85
CA ARG A 82 3.13 7.35 -33.06
C ARG A 82 2.46 8.46 -32.25
N PRO A 83 3.17 9.10 -31.30
CA PRO A 83 2.62 10.20 -30.50
C PRO A 83 2.07 11.40 -31.29
N LYS A 84 2.38 11.51 -32.58
CA LYS A 84 1.83 12.53 -33.49
C LYS A 84 0.42 12.19 -33.98
N ASP A 85 0.01 10.92 -33.93
CA ASP A 85 -1.32 10.48 -34.31
C ASP A 85 -2.33 10.80 -33.21
N LYS A 86 -3.46 11.41 -33.59
CA LYS A 86 -4.53 11.82 -32.67
C LYS A 86 -5.00 10.69 -31.74
N GLU A 87 -5.23 9.50 -32.30
CA GLU A 87 -5.69 8.33 -31.53
C GLU A 87 -4.67 7.85 -30.50
N TYR A 88 -3.38 7.88 -30.84
CA TYR A 88 -2.31 7.48 -29.93
C TYR A 88 -2.15 8.53 -28.82
N LEU A 89 -2.18 9.81 -29.18
CA LEU A 89 -2.11 10.92 -28.23
C LEU A 89 -3.27 10.89 -27.24
N GLU A 90 -4.48 10.58 -27.70
CA GLU A 90 -5.66 10.48 -26.84
C GLU A 90 -5.51 9.36 -25.80
N VAL A 91 -5.00 8.19 -26.20
CA VAL A 91 -4.72 7.10 -25.25
C VAL A 91 -3.65 7.51 -24.24
N MET A 92 -2.61 8.20 -24.69
CA MET A 92 -1.55 8.72 -23.80
C MET A 92 -2.09 9.74 -22.80
N HIS A 93 -2.91 10.69 -23.24
CA HIS A 93 -3.57 11.65 -22.34
C HIS A 93 -4.46 10.95 -21.31
N LYS A 94 -5.23 9.92 -21.71
CA LYS A 94 -6.04 9.12 -20.78
C LYS A 94 -5.18 8.40 -19.74
N ILE A 95 -4.02 7.87 -20.13
CA ILE A 95 -3.07 7.25 -19.19
C ILE A 95 -2.56 8.28 -18.17
N ILE A 96 -2.18 9.47 -18.63
CA ILE A 96 -1.67 10.55 -17.76
C ILE A 96 -2.75 10.97 -16.76
N LEU A 97 -3.95 11.28 -17.24
CA LEU A 97 -5.08 11.68 -16.40
C LEU A 97 -5.42 10.61 -15.34
N LEU A 98 -5.46 9.34 -15.75
CA LEU A 98 -5.71 8.22 -14.82
C LEU A 98 -4.62 8.13 -13.74
N CYS A 99 -3.35 8.32 -14.11
CA CYS A 99 -2.24 8.31 -13.17
C CYS A 99 -2.29 9.49 -12.18
N ASP A 100 -2.72 10.67 -12.63
CA ASP A 100 -2.85 11.83 -11.75
C ASP A 100 -4.04 11.68 -10.79
N GLU A 101 -5.18 11.19 -11.27
CA GLU A 101 -6.31 10.83 -10.41
C GLU A 101 -5.90 9.79 -9.36
N MET A 102 -5.18 8.75 -9.80
CA MET A 102 -4.66 7.70 -8.93
C MET A 102 -3.76 8.25 -7.81
N LYS A 103 -2.88 9.23 -8.12
CA LYS A 103 -2.04 9.89 -7.11
C LYS A 103 -2.89 10.65 -6.09
N ILE A 104 -3.88 11.43 -6.55
CA ILE A 104 -4.77 12.20 -5.66
C ILE A 104 -5.53 11.28 -4.72
N VAL A 105 -6.12 10.20 -5.26
CA VAL A 105 -6.89 9.24 -4.47
C VAL A 105 -6.00 8.52 -3.46
N THR A 106 -4.80 8.12 -3.86
CA THR A 106 -3.85 7.44 -2.96
C THR A 106 -3.48 8.36 -1.79
N LYS A 107 -3.19 9.64 -2.06
CA LYS A 107 -2.93 10.65 -1.02
C LYS A 107 -4.11 10.82 -0.08
N ARG A 108 -5.33 10.98 -0.62
CA ARG A 108 -6.55 11.12 0.18
C ARG A 108 -6.81 9.90 1.08
N ILE A 109 -6.55 8.69 0.59
CA ILE A 109 -6.65 7.47 1.37
C ILE A 109 -5.65 7.50 2.53
N SER A 110 -4.40 7.91 2.26
CA SER A 110 -3.38 8.08 3.30
C SER A 110 -3.82 9.06 4.39
N ASP A 111 -4.39 10.21 4.00
CA ASP A 111 -4.86 11.23 4.93
C ASP A 111 -6.00 10.70 5.81
N ILE A 112 -6.96 9.97 5.24
CA ILE A 112 -8.05 9.33 5.98
C ILE A 112 -7.52 8.32 7.01
N TYR A 113 -6.51 7.52 6.66
CA TYR A 113 -5.90 6.58 7.62
C TYR A 113 -5.22 7.31 8.78
N ASN A 114 -4.57 8.44 8.52
CA ASN A 114 -3.96 9.27 9.56
C ASN A 114 -5.02 9.84 10.51
N GLU A 115 -6.11 10.39 9.98
CA GLU A 115 -7.23 10.91 10.80
C GLU A 115 -7.88 9.82 11.64
N MET A 116 -8.14 8.65 11.05
CA MET A 116 -8.73 7.52 11.78
C MET A 116 -7.83 7.05 12.94
N ASP A 117 -6.52 7.19 12.81
CA ASP A 117 -5.58 6.86 13.88
C ASP A 117 -5.59 7.90 15.01
N LEU A 118 -5.71 9.20 14.68
CA LEU A 118 -5.91 10.25 15.69
C LEU A 118 -7.20 9.99 16.50
N ILE A 119 -8.31 9.66 15.81
CA ILE A 119 -9.58 9.34 16.47
C ILE A 119 -9.46 8.14 17.42
N LYS A 120 -8.70 7.10 17.02
CA LYS A 120 -8.46 5.94 17.91
C LYS A 120 -7.68 6.34 19.16
N ASP A 121 -6.70 7.22 19.02
CA ASP A 121 -5.91 7.72 20.15
C ASP A 121 -6.77 8.57 21.10
N GLU A 122 -7.64 9.42 20.56
CA GLU A 122 -8.63 10.18 21.33
C GLU A 122 -9.58 9.26 22.09
N ILE A 123 -10.17 8.25 21.43
CA ILE A 123 -11.04 7.25 22.07
C ILE A 123 -10.28 6.55 23.22
N LYS A 124 -9.00 6.23 23.02
CA LYS A 124 -8.17 5.59 24.04
C LYS A 124 -7.93 6.51 25.25
N ILE A 125 -7.75 7.80 25.02
CA ILE A 125 -7.63 8.80 26.08
C ILE A 125 -8.95 8.92 26.84
N ILE A 126 -10.07 9.05 26.13
CA ILE A 126 -11.42 9.14 26.73
C ILE A 126 -11.70 7.92 27.60
N LYS A 127 -11.43 6.70 27.10
CA LYS A 127 -11.59 5.46 27.86
C LYS A 127 -10.75 5.46 29.14
N ARG A 128 -9.51 5.98 29.09
CA ARG A 128 -8.64 6.09 30.27
C ARG A 128 -9.16 7.10 31.28
N LEU A 129 -9.55 8.28 30.82
CA LEU A 129 -10.12 9.33 31.68
C LEU A 129 -11.41 8.85 32.36
N HIS A 130 -12.29 8.17 31.61
CA HIS A 130 -13.52 7.61 32.15
C HIS A 130 -13.24 6.55 33.22
N LYS A 131 -12.34 5.60 32.95
CA LYS A 131 -11.94 4.58 33.94
C LYS A 131 -11.35 5.18 35.22
N ASN A 132 -10.57 6.25 35.10
CA ASN A 132 -9.99 6.95 36.26
C ASN A 132 -11.05 7.71 37.07
N LYS A 133 -12.04 8.32 36.39
CA LYS A 133 -13.09 9.11 37.04
C LYS A 133 -14.20 8.24 37.64
N TYR A 134 -14.50 7.10 37.03
CA TYR A 134 -15.57 6.18 37.44
C TYR A 134 -15.04 4.73 37.49
N PRO A 135 -14.30 4.37 38.54
CA PRO A 135 -13.80 3.00 38.70
C PRO A 135 -14.98 2.02 38.88
N GLY A 136 -15.14 1.09 37.95
CA GLY A 136 -16.21 0.06 37.97
C GLY A 136 -17.36 0.28 36.99
N SER A 137 -17.33 1.33 36.16
CA SER A 137 -18.33 1.53 35.10
C SER A 137 -18.10 0.60 33.90
N ASP A 138 -19.20 0.09 33.33
CA ASP A 138 -19.20 -0.83 32.19
C ASP A 138 -19.44 -0.15 30.84
N LEU A 139 -19.44 1.20 30.81
CA LEU A 139 -19.81 1.99 29.63
C LEU A 139 -18.92 1.74 28.39
N PHE A 140 -17.68 1.29 28.60
CA PHE A 140 -16.69 1.03 27.54
C PHE A 140 -16.14 -0.41 27.56
N LYS A 141 -16.81 -1.35 28.24
CA LYS A 141 -16.47 -2.78 28.18
C LYS A 141 -16.65 -3.35 26.77
#